data_AF-A0A925ZYB4-F1
#
_entry.id   AF-A0A925ZYB4-F1
#
_cell.length_a   1.000
_cell.length_b   1.000
_cell.length_c   1.000
_cell.angle_alpha   90.00
_cell.angle_beta   90.00
_cell.angle_gamma   90.00
#
_symmetry.space_group_name_H-M   'P 1'
#
loop_
_entity.id
_entity.type
_entity.pdbx_description
1 polymer ?
#
loop_
_entity_poly.entity_id
_entity_poly.type
_entity_poly.pdbx_seq_one_letter_code
_entity_poly.pdbx_strand_id
1 'polypeptide(L)'
;MKRLLFRAACLGLLTLGACSQSADTTASADADASTAADATAGSAPIDSDAGTMDPTVAGRVADSTAGAGAMADPSGPTAPHTDDPTFMMSAAHSDQNEVQLSKLVLEKGATGMARTHADMMITDHTSSTANLKAIAQKKSVQLPTDMDAEHKAIAEQMRKLSGKELEKKFMDQMVLDHQKTLNTMAAHQKMTQDPDLQTFITKTTPVVEKHLAMSKEHAGMM
;
A
#
# COMPACT_ATOMS: atom_id res chain seq x y z
N MET A 1 -40.50 40.85 -0.17
CA MET A 1 -41.59 40.13 -0.87
C MET A 1 -41.65 40.57 -2.33
N LYS A 2 -41.19 39.74 -3.27
CA LYS A 2 -41.77 39.60 -4.62
C LYS A 2 -41.03 38.47 -5.36
N ARG A 3 -41.85 37.64 -6.00
CA ARG A 3 -41.54 36.33 -6.57
C ARG A 3 -41.38 36.43 -8.10
N LEU A 4 -40.80 35.34 -8.62
CA LEU A 4 -41.07 34.67 -9.90
C LEU A 4 -40.36 35.16 -11.17
N LEU A 5 -39.82 34.17 -11.91
CA LEU A 5 -39.87 33.88 -13.38
C LEU A 5 -38.65 32.95 -13.68
N PHE A 6 -38.71 31.61 -13.77
CA PHE A 6 -39.32 30.64 -14.69
C PHE A 6 -38.83 30.63 -16.16
N ARG A 7 -38.35 29.43 -16.59
CA ARG A 7 -38.10 28.86 -17.96
C ARG A 7 -36.77 29.27 -18.61
N ALA A 8 -36.03 28.43 -19.37
CA ALA A 8 -36.31 27.23 -20.16
C ALA A 8 -35.01 26.37 -20.24
N ALA A 9 -35.01 25.04 -20.15
CA ALA A 9 -35.28 24.05 -21.20
C ALA A 9 -34.56 24.33 -22.54
N CYS A 10 -33.42 23.66 -22.76
CA CYS A 10 -32.94 23.31 -24.10
C CYS A 10 -32.45 21.86 -24.10
N LEU A 11 -33.09 21.11 -24.99
CA LEU A 11 -32.95 19.70 -25.32
C LEU A 11 -32.00 19.60 -26.51
N GLY A 12 -30.96 18.78 -26.44
CA GLY A 12 -30.07 18.45 -27.56
C GLY A 12 -29.45 17.07 -27.31
N LEU A 13 -30.15 16.01 -27.68
CA LEU A 13 -30.06 15.28 -28.94
C LEU A 13 -28.81 14.39 -29.07
N LEU A 14 -29.08 13.12 -28.77
CA LEU A 14 -28.47 11.85 -29.16
C LEU A 14 -27.55 11.86 -30.40
N THR A 15 -26.35 11.28 -30.29
CA THR A 15 -25.77 10.41 -31.32
C THR A 15 -24.98 9.26 -30.67
N LEU A 16 -25.48 8.04 -30.85
CA LEU A 16 -24.77 6.77 -30.64
C LEU A 16 -23.73 6.59 -31.75
N GLY A 17 -22.52 6.16 -31.38
CA GLY A 17 -21.52 5.61 -32.30
C GLY A 17 -20.88 4.40 -31.65
N ALA A 18 -21.45 3.21 -31.88
CA ALA A 18 -20.87 1.93 -31.53
C ALA A 18 -20.25 1.31 -32.80
N CYS A 19 -18.98 0.98 -32.74
CA CYS A 19 -18.35 0.00 -33.64
C CYS A 19 -17.53 -0.97 -32.78
N SER A 20 -18.03 -2.21 -32.71
CA SER A 20 -17.31 -3.41 -32.31
C SER A 20 -16.50 -3.97 -33.49
N GLN A 21 -15.81 -5.10 -33.25
CA GLN A 21 -15.07 -5.99 -34.19
C GLN A 21 -13.60 -5.57 -34.36
N SER A 22 -12.59 -6.42 -34.22
CA SER A 22 -12.54 -7.86 -33.92
C SER A 22 -11.10 -8.24 -33.58
N ALA A 23 -10.96 -9.37 -32.88
CA ALA A 23 -9.72 -10.11 -32.78
C ALA A 23 -9.15 -10.44 -34.17
N ASP A 24 -7.82 -10.39 -34.29
CA ASP A 24 -7.13 -11.21 -35.26
C ASP A 24 -5.95 -11.92 -34.60
N THR A 25 -5.84 -13.19 -34.97
CA THR A 25 -4.91 -14.18 -34.46
C THR A 25 -3.80 -14.29 -35.48
N THR A 26 -2.55 -14.00 -35.11
CA THR A 26 -1.40 -14.40 -35.95
C THR A 26 -0.40 -15.13 -35.09
N ALA A 27 -0.41 -16.45 -35.24
CA ALA A 27 0.69 -17.33 -34.92
C ALA A 27 1.81 -17.18 -35.96
N SER A 28 3.05 -17.17 -35.48
CA SER A 28 4.30 -17.51 -36.17
C SER A 28 5.33 -17.68 -35.06
N ALA A 29 5.62 -18.90 -34.59
CA ALA A 29 6.64 -19.81 -35.12
C ALA A 29 8.04 -19.20 -35.14
N ASP A 30 8.90 -19.72 -34.25
CA ASP A 30 10.28 -20.21 -34.47
C ASP A 30 11.04 -20.15 -33.13
N ALA A 31 11.22 -21.27 -32.42
CA ALA A 31 12.32 -22.23 -32.56
C ALA A 31 13.66 -21.68 -32.03
N ASP A 32 14.08 -22.15 -30.86
CA ASP A 32 15.39 -22.80 -30.75
C ASP A 32 15.46 -23.70 -29.52
N ALA A 33 16.10 -24.84 -29.73
CA ALA A 33 16.28 -25.95 -28.81
C ALA A 33 17.61 -25.82 -28.07
N SER A 34 17.68 -26.34 -26.84
CA SER A 34 18.94 -26.87 -26.31
C SER A 34 18.69 -27.89 -25.21
N THR A 35 18.62 -29.14 -25.66
CA THR A 35 19.22 -30.36 -25.08
C THR A 35 19.30 -30.51 -23.56
N ALA A 36 18.42 -31.37 -23.03
CA ALA A 36 18.65 -32.14 -21.82
C ALA A 36 19.43 -33.42 -22.16
N ALA A 37 20.53 -33.66 -21.45
CA ALA A 37 21.22 -34.95 -21.44
C ALA A 37 21.00 -35.62 -20.08
N ASP A 38 20.39 -36.80 -20.15
CA ASP A 38 20.29 -37.82 -19.12
C ASP A 38 21.57 -38.66 -19.08
N ALA A 39 21.98 -39.11 -17.88
CA ALA A 39 22.56 -40.45 -17.59
C ALA A 39 23.31 -40.48 -16.24
N THR A 40 22.60 -41.00 -15.23
CA THR A 40 22.98 -42.13 -14.36
C THR A 40 24.43 -42.41 -13.91
N ALA A 41 24.55 -42.52 -12.57
CA ALA A 41 25.18 -43.59 -11.78
C ALA A 41 26.72 -43.69 -11.62
N GLY A 42 27.16 -43.84 -10.36
CA GLY A 42 28.31 -44.69 -10.04
C GLY A 42 29.23 -44.26 -8.88
N SER A 43 28.93 -44.78 -7.68
CA SER A 43 29.85 -45.23 -6.63
C SER A 43 30.71 -44.28 -5.77
N ALA A 44 30.63 -44.54 -4.46
CA ALA A 44 31.46 -44.07 -3.35
C ALA A 44 32.87 -44.70 -3.31
N PRO A 45 33.77 -44.21 -2.44
CA PRO A 45 33.98 -44.83 -1.12
C PRO A 45 34.00 -43.80 0.03
N ILE A 46 33.31 -44.05 1.16
CA ILE A 46 33.84 -44.59 2.43
C ILE A 46 35.20 -44.00 2.85
N ASP A 47 35.18 -43.11 3.85
CA ASP A 47 36.13 -43.17 4.95
C ASP A 47 35.47 -42.70 6.25
N SER A 48 35.85 -43.41 7.31
CA SER A 48 35.25 -43.37 8.64
C SER A 48 36.05 -42.41 9.51
N ASP A 49 35.38 -41.58 10.32
CA ASP A 49 35.91 -41.30 11.65
C ASP A 49 34.78 -41.05 12.65
N ALA A 50 34.94 -41.69 13.79
CA ALA A 50 34.02 -41.76 14.90
C ALA A 50 34.40 -40.68 15.91
N GLY A 51 33.42 -39.84 16.27
CA GLY A 51 33.60 -38.80 17.29
C GLY A 51 32.34 -38.60 18.11
N THR A 52 32.19 -39.45 19.15
CA THR A 52 31.58 -39.15 20.47
C THR A 52 30.31 -38.30 20.52
N MET A 53 29.20 -38.96 20.89
CA MET A 53 27.99 -38.33 21.42
C MET A 53 28.18 -37.92 22.89
N ASP A 54 27.89 -36.66 23.21
CA ASP A 54 27.65 -36.17 24.57
C ASP A 54 26.27 -35.47 24.60
N PRO A 55 25.27 -35.97 25.36
CA PRO A 55 23.99 -35.31 25.49
C PRO A 55 23.91 -34.60 26.84
N THR A 56 24.23 -33.31 26.88
CA THR A 56 23.89 -32.46 28.02
C THR A 56 23.08 -31.25 27.58
N VAL A 57 21.80 -31.31 27.96
CA VAL A 57 20.80 -30.24 27.98
C VAL A 57 21.33 -29.01 28.71
N ALA A 58 21.29 -27.85 28.05
CA ALA A 58 21.16 -26.56 28.71
C ALA A 58 20.49 -25.56 27.75
N GLY A 59 19.30 -25.11 28.12
CA GLY A 59 18.50 -24.17 27.35
C GLY A 59 19.25 -22.88 27.08
N ARG A 60 19.25 -22.46 25.82
CA ARG A 60 19.53 -21.09 25.44
C ARG A 60 18.20 -20.38 25.26
N VAL A 61 17.78 -19.70 26.32
CA VAL A 61 16.89 -18.55 26.21
C VAL A 61 17.55 -17.58 25.22
N ALA A 62 16.88 -17.30 24.11
CA ALA A 62 17.27 -16.24 23.21
C ALA A 62 17.08 -14.92 23.95
N ASP A 63 18.20 -14.35 24.39
CA ASP A 63 18.30 -13.02 24.94
C ASP A 63 17.77 -12.02 23.89
N SER A 64 16.53 -11.57 24.09
CA SER A 64 15.94 -10.47 23.34
C SER A 64 16.42 -9.17 23.97
N THR A 65 17.66 -8.80 23.66
CA THR A 65 18.11 -7.42 23.83
C THR A 65 17.40 -6.57 22.79
N ALA A 66 16.22 -6.07 23.18
CA ALA A 66 15.53 -5.00 22.50
C ALA A 66 16.40 -3.73 22.53
N GLY A 67 17.28 -3.62 21.53
CA GLY A 67 18.00 -2.40 21.22
C GLY A 67 17.06 -1.43 20.53
N ALA A 68 16.62 -0.40 21.26
CA ALA A 68 16.09 0.81 20.67
C ALA A 68 17.16 1.41 19.73
N GLY A 69 16.87 1.55 18.43
CA GLY A 69 17.73 2.32 17.53
C GLY A 69 17.82 1.88 16.07
N ALA A 70 17.29 0.72 15.67
CA ALA A 70 17.15 0.42 14.24
C ALA A 70 15.79 0.92 13.77
N MET A 71 15.76 2.04 13.04
CA MET A 71 14.59 2.37 12.21
C MET A 71 14.45 1.20 11.23
N ALA A 72 13.44 0.37 11.42
CA ALA A 72 13.15 -0.72 10.50
C ALA A 72 13.07 -0.16 9.07
N ASP A 73 13.66 -0.86 8.11
CA ASP A 73 13.56 -0.46 6.71
C ASP A 73 12.07 -0.32 6.35
N PRO A 74 11.57 0.90 6.05
CA PRO A 74 10.17 1.11 5.68
C PRO A 74 9.81 0.36 4.39
N SER A 75 10.82 -0.08 3.64
CA SER A 75 10.70 -0.90 2.43
C SER A 75 10.76 -2.41 2.67
N GLY A 76 11.16 -2.83 3.87
CA GLY A 76 11.36 -4.24 4.22
C GLY A 76 10.04 -4.97 4.51
N PRO A 77 10.02 -6.31 4.39
CA PRO A 77 8.84 -7.10 4.74
C PRO A 77 8.40 -6.84 6.17
N THR A 78 7.12 -6.54 6.37
CA THR A 78 6.52 -6.39 7.70
C THR A 78 5.85 -7.69 8.12
N ALA A 79 5.91 -8.03 9.42
CA ALA A 79 5.01 -9.05 9.97
C ALA A 79 3.55 -8.56 9.85
N PRO A 80 2.56 -9.47 9.73
CA PRO A 80 1.16 -9.05 9.84
C PRO A 80 0.91 -8.43 11.22
N HIS A 81 -0.10 -7.58 11.33
CA HIS A 81 -0.63 -7.22 12.64
C HIS A 81 -1.10 -8.47 13.39
N THR A 82 -1.07 -8.37 14.72
CA THR A 82 -1.42 -9.47 15.64
C THR A 82 -2.83 -10.01 15.43
N ASP A 83 -3.77 -9.17 14.99
CA ASP A 83 -5.15 -9.54 14.71
C ASP A 83 -5.82 -8.58 13.72
N ASP A 84 -7.01 -8.97 13.23
CA ASP A 84 -7.83 -8.20 12.30
C ASP A 84 -8.22 -6.81 12.85
N PRO A 85 -8.67 -6.64 14.12
CA PRO A 85 -8.93 -5.32 14.69
C PRO A 85 -7.72 -4.37 14.63
N THR A 86 -6.52 -4.86 14.95
CA THR A 86 -5.30 -4.06 14.91
C THR A 86 -4.97 -3.62 13.49
N PHE A 87 -5.15 -4.51 12.50
CA PHE A 87 -5.03 -4.13 11.09
C PHE A 87 -6.04 -3.05 10.69
N MET A 88 -7.32 -3.20 11.05
CA MET A 88 -8.34 -2.22 10.72
C MET A 88 -8.04 -0.85 11.35
N MET A 89 -7.57 -0.81 12.59
CA MET A 89 -7.14 0.45 13.23
C MET A 89 -5.94 1.07 12.52
N SER A 90 -4.94 0.25 12.15
CA SER A 90 -3.75 0.72 11.43
C SER A 90 -4.08 1.25 10.04
N ALA A 91 -4.91 0.55 9.27
CA ALA A 91 -5.36 0.99 7.95
C ALA A 91 -6.18 2.30 8.04
N ALA A 92 -7.05 2.42 9.04
CA ALA A 92 -7.78 3.66 9.28
C ALA A 92 -6.86 4.83 9.69
N HIS A 93 -5.79 4.58 10.47
CA HIS A 93 -4.78 5.61 10.74
C HIS A 93 -4.06 6.05 9.47
N SER A 94 -3.56 5.11 8.64
CA SER A 94 -2.92 5.43 7.35
C SER A 94 -3.83 6.31 6.47
N ASP A 95 -5.12 5.95 6.33
CA ASP A 95 -6.06 6.80 5.60
C ASP A 95 -6.19 8.22 6.19
N GLN A 96 -6.35 8.34 7.51
CA GLN A 96 -6.49 9.67 8.14
C GLN A 96 -5.22 10.50 8.04
N ASN A 97 -4.06 9.87 8.18
CA ASN A 97 -2.76 10.51 8.04
C ASN A 97 -2.63 11.13 6.65
N GLU A 98 -2.86 10.34 5.61
CA GLU A 98 -2.61 10.73 4.23
C GLU A 98 -3.66 11.74 3.73
N VAL A 99 -4.91 11.62 4.16
CA VAL A 99 -5.95 12.64 3.92
C VAL A 99 -5.56 13.98 4.53
N GLN A 100 -5.09 14.00 5.79
CA GLN A 100 -4.78 15.25 6.49
C GLN A 100 -3.48 15.89 6.00
N LEU A 101 -2.45 15.10 5.68
CA LEU A 101 -1.23 15.61 5.03
C LEU A 101 -1.54 16.18 3.64
N SER A 102 -2.41 15.52 2.88
CA SER A 102 -2.85 15.99 1.56
C SER A 102 -3.60 17.32 1.64
N LYS A 103 -4.52 17.46 2.61
CA LYS A 103 -5.20 18.74 2.86
C LYS A 103 -4.22 19.85 3.22
N LEU A 104 -3.24 19.56 4.07
CA LEU A 104 -2.21 20.52 4.46
C LEU A 104 -1.42 21.06 3.26
N VAL A 105 -0.97 20.18 2.35
CA VAL A 105 -0.18 20.63 1.20
C VAL A 105 -1.01 21.44 0.20
N LEU A 106 -2.28 21.08 0.02
CA LEU A 106 -3.21 21.85 -0.80
C LEU A 106 -3.49 23.24 -0.19
N GLU A 107 -3.72 23.31 1.12
CA GLU A 107 -3.91 24.57 1.85
C GLU A 107 -2.70 25.50 1.69
N LYS A 108 -1.49 24.92 1.70
CA LYS A 108 -0.23 25.65 1.54
C LYS A 108 0.14 25.93 0.07
N GLY A 109 -0.76 25.65 -0.88
CA GLY A 109 -0.61 26.06 -2.26
C GLY A 109 0.26 25.15 -3.12
N ALA A 110 0.34 23.84 -2.82
CA ALA A 110 1.02 22.88 -3.68
C ALA A 110 0.50 22.92 -5.13
N THR A 111 1.40 22.64 -6.08
CA THR A 111 1.16 22.75 -7.52
C THR A 111 1.57 21.48 -8.27
N GLY A 112 1.22 21.40 -9.55
CA GLY A 112 1.64 20.33 -10.45
C GLY A 112 1.30 18.94 -9.92
N MET A 113 2.29 18.03 -9.96
CA MET A 113 2.09 16.65 -9.50
C MET A 113 1.74 16.54 -8.02
N ALA A 114 2.33 17.34 -7.15
CA ALA A 114 2.04 17.26 -5.71
C ALA A 114 0.58 17.61 -5.42
N ARG A 115 0.01 18.58 -6.14
CA ARG A 115 -1.43 18.89 -6.09
C ARG A 115 -2.27 17.72 -6.58
N THR A 116 -2.00 17.22 -7.78
CA THR A 116 -2.74 16.09 -8.37
C THR A 116 -2.71 14.86 -7.47
N HIS A 117 -1.56 14.59 -6.86
CA HIS A 117 -1.38 13.49 -5.93
C HIS A 117 -2.23 13.69 -4.66
N ALA A 118 -2.16 14.87 -4.04
CA ALA A 118 -2.95 15.20 -2.85
C ALA A 118 -4.48 15.12 -3.10
N ASP A 119 -4.96 15.60 -4.25
CA ASP A 119 -6.38 15.49 -4.62
C ASP A 119 -6.82 14.00 -4.77
N MET A 120 -5.94 13.16 -5.33
CA MET A 120 -6.17 11.72 -5.45
C MET A 120 -6.16 11.03 -4.08
N MET A 121 -5.19 11.33 -3.22
CA MET A 121 -5.10 10.77 -1.86
C MET A 121 -6.39 11.04 -1.09
N ILE A 122 -6.87 12.29 -1.10
CA ILE A 122 -8.11 12.65 -0.40
C ILE A 122 -9.29 11.81 -0.90
N THR A 123 -9.43 11.65 -2.22
CA THR A 123 -10.54 10.93 -2.82
C THR A 123 -10.49 9.44 -2.48
N ASP A 124 -9.36 8.80 -2.74
CA ASP A 124 -9.21 7.36 -2.66
C ASP A 124 -9.17 6.88 -1.21
N HIS A 125 -8.46 7.58 -0.32
CA HIS A 125 -8.42 7.21 1.11
C HIS A 125 -9.73 7.50 1.83
N THR A 126 -10.47 8.56 1.46
CA THR A 126 -11.82 8.76 2.02
C THR A 126 -12.76 7.60 1.62
N SER A 127 -12.65 7.12 0.39
CA SER A 127 -13.39 5.94 -0.08
C SER A 127 -12.95 4.66 0.66
N SER A 128 -11.65 4.44 0.81
CA SER A 128 -11.06 3.33 1.58
C SER A 128 -11.60 3.31 3.02
N THR A 129 -11.56 4.44 3.73
CA THR A 129 -12.07 4.58 5.10
C THR A 129 -13.55 4.23 5.18
N ALA A 130 -14.37 4.68 4.21
CA ALA A 130 -15.80 4.37 4.19
C ALA A 130 -16.05 2.85 4.04
N ASN A 131 -15.30 2.19 3.16
CA ASN A 131 -15.38 0.74 2.96
C ASN A 131 -14.93 -0.02 4.22
N LEU A 132 -13.81 0.38 4.83
CA LEU A 132 -13.27 -0.24 6.03
C LEU A 132 -14.21 -0.06 7.23
N LYS A 133 -14.83 1.11 7.36
CA LYS A 133 -15.81 1.41 8.42
C LYS A 133 -17.00 0.46 8.38
N ALA A 134 -17.49 0.12 7.20
CA ALA A 134 -18.60 -0.84 7.06
C ALA A 134 -18.21 -2.24 7.59
N ILE A 135 -16.96 -2.67 7.37
CA ILE A 135 -16.44 -3.95 7.89
C ILE A 135 -16.26 -3.85 9.41
N ALA A 136 -15.63 -2.79 9.89
CA ALA A 136 -15.36 -2.58 11.30
C ALA A 136 -16.64 -2.54 12.15
N GLN A 137 -17.71 -1.92 11.64
CA GLN A 137 -19.02 -1.90 12.29
C GLN A 137 -19.61 -3.29 12.49
N LYS A 138 -19.56 -4.16 11.48
CA LYS A 138 -20.00 -5.57 11.62
C LYS A 138 -19.22 -6.32 12.69
N LYS A 139 -17.97 -5.92 12.91
CA LYS A 139 -17.00 -6.55 13.82
C LYS A 139 -16.92 -5.85 15.18
N SER A 140 -17.74 -4.81 15.42
CA SER A 140 -17.69 -3.99 16.63
C SER A 140 -16.31 -3.38 16.93
N VAL A 141 -15.53 -3.07 15.89
CA VAL A 141 -14.23 -2.41 16.01
C VAL A 141 -14.41 -0.90 15.84
N GLN A 142 -13.89 -0.14 16.79
CA GLN A 142 -13.86 1.33 16.70
C GLN A 142 -12.63 1.75 15.92
N LEU A 143 -12.85 2.46 14.82
CA LEU A 143 -11.77 3.00 14.00
C LEU A 143 -11.35 4.39 14.52
N PRO A 144 -10.04 4.70 14.48
CA PRO A 144 -9.58 6.06 14.71
C PRO A 144 -10.20 7.02 13.69
N THR A 145 -10.38 8.27 14.10
CA THR A 145 -10.94 9.36 13.27
C THR A 145 -9.97 10.51 13.07
N ASP A 146 -8.73 10.33 13.52
CA ASP A 146 -7.68 11.34 13.50
C ASP A 146 -6.32 10.68 13.23
N MET A 147 -5.33 11.51 12.90
CA MET A 147 -3.96 11.10 12.67
C MET A 147 -3.36 10.42 13.90
N ASP A 148 -2.44 9.49 13.66
CA ASP A 148 -1.57 8.98 14.73
C ASP A 148 -0.55 10.05 15.18
N ALA A 149 0.15 9.76 16.28
CA ALA A 149 1.10 10.71 16.88
C ALA A 149 2.31 11.01 15.98
N GLU A 150 2.78 10.02 15.21
CA GLU A 150 3.91 10.16 14.30
C GLU A 150 3.58 11.15 13.19
N HIS A 151 2.43 10.96 12.54
CA HIS A 151 2.02 11.81 11.43
C HIS A 151 1.56 13.19 11.88
N LYS A 152 1.06 13.34 13.12
CA LYS A 152 0.89 14.68 13.74
C LYS A 152 2.22 15.43 13.81
N ALA A 153 3.29 14.77 14.24
CA ALA A 153 4.62 15.39 14.28
C ALA A 153 5.14 15.73 12.87
N ILE A 154 4.92 14.85 11.89
CA ILE A 154 5.26 15.12 10.48
C ILE A 154 4.47 16.32 9.94
N ALA A 155 3.18 16.42 10.27
CA ALA A 155 2.33 17.54 9.87
C ALA A 155 2.83 18.88 10.46
N GLU A 156 3.34 18.88 11.69
CA GLU A 156 3.97 20.05 12.32
C GLU A 156 5.31 20.43 11.65
N GLN A 157 6.08 19.46 11.19
CA GLN A 157 7.29 19.73 10.38
C GLN A 157 6.90 20.35 9.04
N MET A 158 5.93 19.76 8.33
CA MET A 158 5.47 20.22 7.02
C MET A 158 4.85 21.63 7.08
N ARG A 159 4.19 22.01 8.18
CA ARG A 159 3.67 23.37 8.38
C ARG A 159 4.74 24.45 8.25
N LYS A 160 5.99 24.14 8.59
CA LYS A 160 7.14 25.05 8.53
C LYS A 160 7.77 25.15 7.14
N LEU A 161 7.40 24.25 6.22
CA LEU A 161 7.93 24.22 4.85
C LEU A 161 7.00 25.00 3.90
N SER A 162 7.50 25.30 2.70
CA SER A 162 6.72 25.91 1.63
C SER A 162 7.29 25.56 0.25
N GLY A 163 6.52 25.80 -0.80
CA GLY A 163 6.95 25.58 -2.17
C GLY A 163 7.51 24.17 -2.40
N LYS A 164 8.65 24.08 -3.10
CA LYS A 164 9.26 22.80 -3.49
C LYS A 164 9.72 21.94 -2.32
N GLU A 165 10.14 22.54 -1.21
CA GLU A 165 10.53 21.76 -0.01
C GLU A 165 9.33 21.07 0.63
N LEU A 166 8.18 21.74 0.67
CA LEU A 166 6.93 21.14 1.14
C LEU A 166 6.47 20.01 0.22
N GLU A 167 6.43 20.27 -1.09
CA GLU A 167 6.04 19.28 -2.10
C GLU A 167 6.97 18.05 -2.03
N LYS A 168 8.29 18.25 -1.87
CA LYS A 168 9.24 17.15 -1.73
C LYS A 168 8.98 16.34 -0.47
N LYS A 169 8.86 17.00 0.70
CA LYS A 169 8.62 16.31 1.97
C LYS A 169 7.32 15.50 1.94
N PHE A 170 6.28 16.02 1.30
CA PHE A 170 5.02 15.32 1.11
C PHE A 170 5.21 14.05 0.29
N MET A 171 5.83 14.16 -0.89
CA MET A 171 5.97 13.03 -1.81
C MET A 171 6.93 11.97 -1.26
N ASP A 172 8.01 12.39 -0.59
CA ASP A 172 8.90 11.47 0.15
C ASP A 172 8.11 10.70 1.22
N GLN A 173 7.22 11.38 1.96
CA GLN A 173 6.39 10.72 2.97
C GLN A 173 5.41 9.74 2.34
N MET A 174 4.77 10.10 1.21
CA MET A 174 3.87 9.19 0.50
C MET A 174 4.60 7.93 0.02
N VAL A 175 5.86 8.02 -0.42
CA VAL A 175 6.65 6.82 -0.76
C VAL A 175 6.79 5.89 0.44
N LEU A 176 7.14 6.44 1.61
CA LEU A 176 7.34 5.67 2.84
C LEU A 176 6.04 4.99 3.31
N ASP A 177 4.96 5.77 3.39
CA ASP A 177 3.67 5.30 3.92
C ASP A 177 3.08 4.22 3.04
N HIS A 178 3.05 4.44 1.72
CA HIS A 178 2.48 3.46 0.78
C HIS A 178 3.30 2.17 0.71
N GLN A 179 4.62 2.25 0.79
CA GLN A 179 5.47 1.06 0.81
C GLN A 179 5.22 0.22 2.08
N LYS A 180 5.14 0.88 3.24
CA LYS A 180 4.79 0.24 4.52
C LYS A 180 3.39 -0.39 4.47
N THR A 181 2.42 0.30 3.88
CA THR A 181 1.04 -0.18 3.73
C THR A 181 0.96 -1.40 2.81
N LEU A 182 1.67 -1.42 1.69
CA LEU A 182 1.73 -2.61 0.82
C LEU A 182 2.31 -3.83 1.54
N ASN A 183 3.40 -3.64 2.28
CA ASN A 183 4.02 -4.71 3.05
C ASN A 183 3.05 -5.24 4.13
N THR A 184 2.35 -4.33 4.80
CA THR A 184 1.36 -4.65 5.83
C THR A 184 0.16 -5.40 5.25
N MET A 185 -0.39 -4.93 4.13
CA MET A 185 -1.48 -5.58 3.41
C MET A 185 -1.10 -6.97 2.92
N ALA A 186 0.09 -7.12 2.30
CA ALA A 186 0.56 -8.40 1.81
C ALA A 186 0.77 -9.42 2.93
N ALA A 187 1.26 -8.97 4.09
CA ALA A 187 1.41 -9.83 5.26
C ALA A 187 0.05 -10.20 5.85
N HIS A 188 -0.84 -9.23 6.03
CA HIS A 188 -2.14 -9.44 6.66
C HIS A 188 -3.08 -10.29 5.79
N GLN A 189 -3.01 -10.15 4.46
CA GLN A 189 -3.75 -10.99 3.50
C GLN A 189 -3.48 -12.49 3.70
N LYS A 190 -2.25 -12.86 4.10
CA LYS A 190 -1.86 -14.26 4.34
C LYS A 190 -2.33 -14.78 5.70
N MET A 191 -2.61 -13.87 6.64
CA MET A 191 -2.98 -14.20 8.02
C MET A 191 -4.50 -14.25 8.17
N THR A 192 -5.19 -13.20 7.71
CA THR A 192 -6.63 -13.04 7.93
C THR A 192 -7.44 -14.15 7.23
N GLN A 193 -8.37 -14.73 7.98
CA GLN A 193 -9.35 -15.68 7.46
C GLN A 193 -10.70 -15.01 7.19
N ASP A 194 -10.79 -13.70 7.40
CA ASP A 194 -12.03 -12.97 7.22
C ASP A 194 -12.28 -12.60 5.75
N PRO A 195 -13.37 -13.05 5.13
CA PRO A 195 -13.60 -12.83 3.71
C PRO A 195 -13.84 -11.35 3.36
N ASP A 196 -14.41 -10.56 4.28
CA ASP A 196 -14.61 -9.12 4.06
C ASP A 196 -13.26 -8.39 4.04
N LEU A 197 -12.33 -8.73 4.95
CA LEU A 197 -10.98 -8.16 4.96
C LEU A 197 -10.10 -8.64 3.81
N GLN A 198 -10.16 -9.92 3.43
CA GLN A 198 -9.48 -10.42 2.23
C GLN A 198 -9.93 -9.65 0.98
N THR A 199 -11.24 -9.39 0.87
CA THR A 199 -11.81 -8.61 -0.24
C THR A 199 -11.37 -7.16 -0.19
N PHE A 200 -11.36 -6.54 1.00
CA PHE A 200 -10.91 -5.17 1.19
C PHE A 200 -9.46 -5.01 0.74
N ILE A 201 -8.54 -5.84 1.25
CA ILE A 201 -7.12 -5.77 0.89
C ILE A 201 -6.94 -5.97 -0.61
N THR A 202 -7.55 -7.01 -1.18
CA THR A 202 -7.43 -7.30 -2.63
C THR A 202 -7.85 -6.11 -3.50
N LYS A 203 -8.90 -5.38 -3.11
CA LYS A 203 -9.40 -4.21 -3.86
C LYS A 203 -8.56 -2.96 -3.63
N THR A 204 -7.99 -2.80 -2.44
CA THR A 204 -7.23 -1.60 -2.07
C THR A 204 -5.79 -1.66 -2.55
N THR A 205 -5.15 -2.83 -2.56
CA THR A 205 -3.75 -3.01 -2.99
C THR A 205 -3.39 -2.33 -4.32
N PRO A 206 -4.12 -2.52 -5.45
CA PRO A 206 -3.75 -1.87 -6.71
C PRO A 206 -3.85 -0.33 -6.67
N VAL A 207 -4.68 0.22 -5.78
CA VAL A 207 -4.76 1.67 -5.57
C VAL A 207 -3.49 2.16 -4.86
N VAL A 208 -3.06 1.48 -3.79
CA VAL A 208 -1.83 1.81 -3.05
C VAL A 208 -0.59 1.66 -3.96
N GLU A 209 -0.54 0.63 -4.81
CA GLU A 209 0.54 0.46 -5.80
C GLU A 209 0.63 1.63 -6.78
N LYS A 210 -0.52 2.09 -7.29
CA LYS A 210 -0.59 3.24 -8.18
C LYS A 210 -0.09 4.51 -7.49
N HIS A 211 -0.54 4.76 -6.27
CA HIS A 211 -0.12 5.92 -5.49
C HIS A 211 1.39 5.90 -5.20
N LEU A 212 1.94 4.74 -4.83
CA LEU A 212 3.38 4.56 -4.63
C LEU A 212 4.17 4.85 -5.92
N ALA A 213 3.70 4.34 -7.06
CA ALA A 213 4.35 4.57 -8.35
C ALA A 213 4.40 6.06 -8.69
N MET A 214 3.28 6.78 -8.53
CA MET A 214 3.22 8.24 -8.73
C MET A 214 4.16 8.99 -7.79
N SER A 215 4.27 8.54 -6.53
CA SER A 215 5.15 9.16 -5.54
C SER A 215 6.64 8.99 -5.88
N LYS A 216 7.02 7.79 -6.32
CA LYS A 216 8.39 7.48 -6.76
C LYS A 216 8.78 8.24 -8.03
N GLU A 217 7.86 8.37 -8.98
CA GLU A 217 8.08 9.13 -10.21
C GLU A 217 8.45 10.58 -9.90
N HIS A 218 7.73 11.19 -8.95
CA HIS A 218 8.01 12.54 -8.50
C HIS A 218 9.35 12.69 -7.80
N ALA A 219 9.71 11.76 -6.91
CA ALA A 219 10.98 11.76 -6.21
C ALA A 219 12.18 11.66 -7.17
N GLY A 220 12.01 11.00 -8.32
CA GLY A 220 13.05 10.93 -9.37
C GLY A 220 13.16 12.19 -10.25
N MET A 221 12.18 13.10 -10.20
CA MET A 221 12.15 14.35 -10.96
C MET A 221 12.66 15.58 -10.18
N MET A 222 12.87 15.45 -8.87
CA MET A 222 13.36 16.50 -7.98
C MET A 222 14.86 16.42 -7.76
#